data_AF-A0A357M4E5-F1
#
_entry.id   AF-A0A357M4E5-F1
#
_cell.length_a   1.000
_cell.length_b   1.000
_cell.length_c   1.000
_cell.angle_alpha   90.00
_cell.angle_beta   90.00
_cell.angle_gamma   90.00
#
_symmetry.space_group_name_H-M   'P 1'
#
loop_
_entity.id
_entity.type
_entity.pdbx_description
1 polymer ?
#
loop_
_entity_poly.entity_id
_entity_poly.type
_entity_poly.pdbx_seq_one_letter_code
_entity_poly.pdbx_strand_id
1 'polypeptide(L)' 'DFYDGAGDDPALTEATQWIESIINDTEPVVKPEQALVVTRILEAIYKSSETGMPVFFD' A
#
# COMPACT_ATOMS: atom_id res chain seq x y z
N ASP A 1 -24.18 -0.93 -13.74
CA ASP A 1 -22.82 -0.51 -14.05
C ASP A 1 -21.89 -1.20 -13.06
N PHE A 2 -20.80 -1.83 -13.51
CA PHE A 2 -19.87 -2.56 -12.63
C PHE A 2 -19.13 -1.62 -11.65
N TYR A 3 -19.18 -0.32 -11.92
CA TYR A 3 -18.47 0.74 -11.19
C TYR A 3 -19.31 1.51 -10.19
N ASP A 4 -20.59 1.17 -9.99
CA ASP A 4 -21.42 1.86 -9.00
C ASP A 4 -21.16 1.27 -7.60
N GLY A 5 -19.94 1.52 -7.12
CA GLY A 5 -19.50 1.20 -5.77
C GLY A 5 -20.27 2.06 -4.79
N ALA A 6 -21.41 1.56 -4.33
CA ALA A 6 -22.02 2.02 -3.09
C ALA A 6 -21.12 1.58 -1.92
N GLY A 7 -20.00 2.28 -1.73
CA GLY A 7 -19.02 2.03 -0.69
C GLY A 7 -18.41 3.34 -0.22
N ASP A 8 -18.08 3.41 1.06
CA ASP A 8 -17.51 4.59 1.73
C ASP A 8 -16.33 5.17 0.94
N ASP A 9 -16.16 6.50 0.99
CA ASP A 9 -15.03 7.20 0.36
C ASP A 9 -13.70 6.61 0.88
N PRO A 10 -12.91 5.93 0.03
CA PRO A 10 -11.71 5.24 0.47
C PRO A 10 -10.69 6.16 1.15
N ALA A 11 -10.60 7.43 0.70
CA ALA A 11 -9.69 8.40 1.30
C ALA A 11 -10.14 8.78 2.71
N LEU A 12 -11.45 8.94 2.90
CA LEU A 12 -12.03 9.19 4.23
C LEU A 12 -11.84 7.99 5.16
N THR A 13 -12.06 6.77 4.64
CA THR A 13 -11.87 5.54 5.40
C THR A 13 -10.42 5.38 5.88
N GLU A 14 -9.44 5.56 4.99
CA GLU A 14 -8.01 5.49 5.34
C GLU A 14 -7.63 6.53 6.39
N ALA A 15 -8.02 7.80 6.17
CA ALA A 15 -7.71 8.88 7.11
C ALA A 15 -8.32 8.63 8.50
N THR A 16 -9.55 8.10 8.55
CA THR A 16 -10.22 7.76 9.81
C THR A 16 -9.46 6.66 10.56
N GLN A 17 -9.09 5.58 9.88
CA GLN A 17 -8.34 4.47 10.49
C GLN A 17 -6.97 4.91 11.04
N TRP A 18 -6.29 5.82 10.34
CA TRP A 18 -5.02 6.38 10.81
C TRP A 18 -5.21 7.23 12.08
N ILE A 19 -6.20 8.13 12.09
CA ILE A 19 -6.52 8.98 13.26
C ILE A 19 -6.92 8.11 14.46
N GLU A 20 -7.77 7.09 14.26
CA GLU A 20 -8.18 6.17 15.32
C GLU A 20 -6.99 5.43 15.94
N SER A 21 -6.02 5.02 15.12
CA SER A 21 -4.81 4.35 15.59
C SER A 21 -3.98 5.25 16.50
N ILE A 22 -3.91 6.55 16.20
CA ILE A 22 -3.22 7.55 17.03
C ILE A 22 -3.98 7.78 18.34
N ILE A 23 -5.30 7.98 18.28
CA ILE A 23 -6.12 8.28 19.46
C ILE A 23 -6.09 7.12 20.47
N ASN A 24 -6.10 5.88 19.97
CA ASN A 24 -6.19 4.68 20.79
C ASN A 24 -4.83 4.03 21.07
N ASP A 25 -3.72 4.63 20.61
CA ASP A 25 -2.36 4.07 20.72
C ASP A 25 -2.28 2.61 20.23
N THR A 26 -2.92 2.35 19.09
CA THR A 26 -2.93 1.03 18.45
C THR A 26 -2.06 1.02 17.19
N GLU A 27 -1.65 -0.16 16.75
CA GLU A 27 -0.89 -0.32 15.52
C GLU A 27 -1.73 0.11 14.30
N PRO A 28 -1.15 0.88 13.35
CA PRO A 28 -1.83 1.21 12.10
C PRO A 28 -2.07 -0.04 11.25
N VAL A 29 -3.12 0.00 10.44
CA VAL A 29 -3.52 -1.11 9.54
C VAL A 29 -2.39 -1.46 8.55
N VAL A 30 -1.61 -0.46 8.12
CA VAL A 30 -0.44 -0.65 7.27
C VAL A 30 0.79 -0.12 8.00
N LYS A 31 1.80 -0.97 8.14
CA LYS A 31 3.08 -0.63 8.75
C LYS A 31 4.07 -0.03 7.73
N PRO A 32 5.00 0.84 8.16
CA PRO A 32 6.03 1.38 7.28
C PRO A 32 6.83 0.29 6.53
N GLU A 33 7.12 -0.83 7.18
CA GLU A 33 7.87 -1.94 6.57
C GLU A 33 7.08 -2.62 5.45
N GLN A 34 5.75 -2.68 5.58
CA GLN A 34 4.88 -3.23 4.54
C GLN A 34 4.82 -2.30 3.33
N ALA A 35 4.74 -0.98 3.54
CA ALA A 35 4.82 0.00 2.47
C ALA A 35 6.17 -0.07 1.73
N LEU A 36 7.28 -0.25 2.46
CA LEU A 36 8.61 -0.41 1.88
C LEU A 36 8.72 -1.65 0.97
N VAL A 37 8.09 -2.78 1.35
CA VAL A 37 8.07 -3.97 0.50
C VAL A 37 7.40 -3.68 -0.84
N VAL A 38 6.29 -2.93 -0.84
CA VAL A 38 5.63 -2.52 -2.09
C VAL A 38 6.54 -1.62 -2.93
N THR A 39 7.22 -0.65 -2.33
CA THR A 39 8.20 0.19 -3.06
C THR A 39 9.29 -0.65 -3.71
N ARG A 40 9.87 -1.61 -2.99
CA ARG A 40 10.90 -2.53 -3.53
C ARG A 40 10.38 -3.37 -4.70
N ILE A 41 9.10 -3.76 -4.68
CA ILE A 41 8.46 -4.46 -5.80
C ILE A 41 8.36 -3.54 -7.01
N LEU A 42 7.94 -2.29 -6.83
CA LEU A 42 7.87 -1.32 -7.93
C LEU A 42 9.25 -1.05 -8.55
N GLU A 43 10.28 -0.87 -7.72
CA GLU A 43 11.67 -0.72 -8.18
C GLU A 43 12.16 -1.96 -8.94
N ALA A 44 11.83 -3.17 -8.47
CA ALA A 44 12.17 -4.40 -9.15
C ALA A 44 11.49 -4.51 -10.53
N ILE A 45 10.25 -4.06 -10.66
CA ILE A 45 9.54 -4.00 -11.96
C ILE A 45 10.28 -3.05 -12.91
N TYR A 46 10.63 -1.85 -12.46
CA TYR A 46 11.38 -0.90 -13.29
C TYR A 46 12.75 -1.44 -13.71
N LYS A 47 13.50 -2.02 -12.77
CA LYS A 47 14.80 -2.64 -13.04
C LYS A 47 14.69 -3.83 -13.99
N SER A 48 13.66 -4.66 -13.85
CA SER A 48 13.41 -5.78 -14.76
C SER A 48 13.11 -5.28 -16.17
N SER A 49 12.29 -4.22 -16.30
CA SER A 49 11.99 -3.60 -17.59
C SER A 49 13.23 -2.99 -18.25
N GLU A 50 14.12 -2.37 -17.48
CA GLU A 50 15.36 -1.77 -17.99
C GLU A 50 16.36 -2.83 -18.47
N THR A 51 16.49 -3.93 -17.73
CA THR A 51 17.51 -4.95 -17.97
C THR A 51 17.04 -6.11 -18.86
N GLY A 52 15.73 -6.32 -18.98
CA GLY A 52 15.14 -7.50 -19.60
C GLY A 52 15.36 -8.79 -18.81
N MET A 53 15.76 -8.70 -17.54
CA MET A 53 16.10 -9.85 -16.68
C MET A 53 15.19 -9.91 -15.45
N PRO A 54 14.95 -11.10 -14.86
CA PRO A 54 14.22 -11.22 -13.60
C PRO A 54 15.00 -10.59 -12.44
N VAL A 55 14.27 -10.00 -11.49
CA VAL A 55 14.80 -9.49 -10.21
C VAL A 55 14.29 -10.40 -9.10
N PHE A 56 15.20 -10.94 -8.28
CA PHE A 56 14.87 -11.85 -7.18
C PHE A 56 14.98 -11.13 -5.84
N PHE A 57 14.10 -11.49 -4.92
CA PHE A 57 14.15 -11.09 -3.51
C PHE A 57 14.64 -12.29 -2.68
N ASP A 58 15.33 -11.99 -1.58
CA ASP A 58 15.70 -12.98 -0.54
C ASP A 58 14.50 -13.38 0.32
#